data_AF-A0A951SAT3-F1
#
_entry.id   AF-A0A951SAT3-F1
#
_cell.length_a   1.000
_cell.length_b   1.000
_cell.length_c   1.000
_cell.angle_alpha   90.00
_cell.angle_beta   90.00
_cell.angle_gamma   90.00
#
_symmetry.space_group_name_H-M   'P 1'
#
loop_
_entity.id
_entity.type
_entity.pdbx_description
1 polymer ?
#
loop_
_entity_poly.entity_id
_entity_poly.type
_entity_poly.pdbx_seq_one_letter_code
_entity_poly.pdbx_strand_id
1 'polypeptide(L)'
;MKNTLFALLLGVLFLPMLQKKWTLVQDPPLSGAFAHTSENLSDSLGWANWLDGSFQTTTNKRIEEGIGFRNSLVRLYNQWQFSLFSKANAEGVLIGRQGQLYEEDYLRAATGEFFLGEEVWQQKAHQLKTLNDTLQKLAKQLVVVVEPGKGTVYPEHFPVKYAGKPIGNDNYHAMVKHFSTAGLHLFDLNQAFRQWADTSAFDLFPKTGTHWSYYGAVLAADSLFRYLEKLFPGRIQTFDVQEIVPAHELRHPDDDIWLAMNLLTAPPVGNVAYPKLHFPEKPANAPKLLIVGDSFYFNWQNEQLLLNTFADNHFWYYNKLIYNEVGAETGLVSDLDAVKAVLENDLILIMITERFHQNFAWGFDTFLYEHFFPGRISREDFFRNEVRIGNLEFIRLYHEAKAQNIPLTVRLENEAKGRMFDDWQKHPELYQDKAEVISMIEMAIQGSPEWFSQVKTKAADRKISVDEMLRLDAEWVYDQKQQQNH
;
A
#
# COMPACT_ATOMS: atom_id res chain seq x y z
N MET A 1 -32.58 42.82 22.27
CA MET A 1 -31.29 42.12 22.08
C MET A 1 -31.42 40.60 22.24
N LYS A 2 -31.86 40.06 23.39
CA LYS A 2 -32.00 38.61 23.61
C LYS A 2 -32.95 37.90 22.61
N ASN A 3 -34.13 38.46 22.36
CA ASN A 3 -35.11 37.87 21.44
C ASN A 3 -34.65 37.93 19.97
N THR A 4 -33.94 38.99 19.59
CA THR A 4 -33.36 39.15 18.26
C THR A 4 -32.25 38.13 18.01
N LEU A 5 -31.35 37.93 18.99
CA LEU A 5 -30.31 36.91 18.91
C LEU A 5 -30.89 35.50 18.84
N PHE A 6 -31.94 35.23 19.64
CA PHE A 6 -32.65 33.95 19.60
C PHE A 6 -33.30 33.68 18.24
N ALA A 7 -33.96 34.68 17.66
CA ALA A 7 -34.55 34.57 16.32
C ALA A 7 -33.49 34.34 15.23
N LEU A 8 -32.34 35.00 15.32
CA LEU A 8 -31.21 34.79 14.41
C LEU A 8 -30.63 33.37 14.53
N LEU A 9 -30.42 32.87 15.75
CA LEU A 9 -29.93 31.52 16.00
C LEU A 9 -30.91 30.47 15.44
N LEU A 10 -32.22 30.64 15.68
CA LEU A 10 -33.24 29.79 15.06
C LEU A 10 -33.20 29.86 13.53
N GLY A 11 -33.07 31.06 12.96
CA GLY A 11 -32.95 31.25 11.51
C GLY A 11 -31.77 30.48 10.90
N VAL A 12 -30.60 30.50 11.57
CA VAL A 12 -29.41 29.75 11.14
C VAL A 12 -29.66 28.24 11.15
N LEU A 13 -30.39 27.72 12.15
CA LEU A 13 -30.73 26.29 12.22
C LEU A 13 -31.65 25.83 11.08
N PHE A 14 -32.43 26.74 10.46
CA PHE A 14 -33.24 26.41 9.29
C PHE A 14 -32.47 26.45 7.97
N LEU A 15 -31.26 27.04 7.91
CA LEU A 15 -30.49 27.17 6.67
C LEU A 15 -30.21 25.83 5.97
N PRO A 16 -29.82 24.73 6.65
CA PRO A 16 -29.63 23.43 6.01
C PRO A 16 -30.91 22.92 5.32
N MET A 17 -32.08 23.17 5.92
CA MET A 17 -33.37 22.76 5.34
C MET A 17 -33.73 23.57 4.10
N LEU A 18 -33.52 24.89 4.15
CA LEU A 18 -33.78 25.78 3.00
C LEU A 18 -32.82 25.48 1.84
N GLN A 19 -31.54 25.26 2.15
CA GLN A 19 -30.52 24.87 1.17
C GLN A 19 -30.83 23.51 0.52
N LYS A 20 -31.29 22.53 1.29
CA LYS A 20 -31.73 21.24 0.73
C LYS A 20 -32.90 21.40 -0.25
N LYS A 21 -33.86 22.26 0.09
CA LYS A 21 -35.10 22.43 -0.70
C LYS A 21 -34.88 23.24 -1.98
N TRP A 22 -34.00 24.25 -1.94
CA TRP A 22 -33.88 25.24 -3.02
C TRP A 22 -32.48 25.40 -3.60
N THR A 23 -31.46 24.72 -3.06
CA THR A 23 -30.07 24.76 -3.53
C THR A 23 -29.60 26.20 -3.78
N LEU A 24 -29.70 27.04 -2.74
CA LEU A 24 -29.48 28.48 -2.83
C LEU A 24 -28.01 28.83 -3.14
N VAL A 25 -27.08 27.98 -2.69
CA VAL A 25 -25.63 28.13 -2.88
C VAL A 25 -25.04 26.84 -3.42
N GLN A 26 -23.97 26.90 -4.21
CA GLN A 26 -23.24 25.70 -4.62
C GLN A 26 -22.47 25.12 -3.41
N ASP A 27 -22.55 23.81 -3.22
CA ASP A 27 -21.85 23.09 -2.14
C ASP A 27 -20.97 21.99 -2.76
N PRO A 28 -19.75 22.32 -3.21
CA PRO A 28 -18.89 21.38 -3.93
C PRO A 28 -18.66 20.08 -3.15
N PRO A 29 -18.56 18.93 -3.85
CA PRO A 29 -18.35 17.63 -3.20
C PRO A 29 -17.04 17.63 -2.41
N LEU A 30 -16.99 16.84 -1.33
CA LEU A 30 -15.76 16.62 -0.57
C LEU A 30 -14.78 15.77 -1.41
N SER A 31 -13.49 16.01 -1.23
CA SER A 31 -12.42 15.24 -1.88
C SER A 31 -12.17 13.93 -1.14
N GLY A 32 -12.01 12.83 -1.86
CA GLY A 32 -11.81 11.48 -1.31
C GLY A 32 -12.87 10.49 -1.80
N ALA A 33 -12.69 9.22 -1.44
CA ALA A 33 -13.61 8.14 -1.83
C ALA A 33 -14.86 8.11 -0.93
N PHE A 34 -15.76 9.08 -1.09
CA PHE A 34 -17.07 9.02 -0.46
C PHE A 34 -18.03 8.22 -1.35
N ALA A 35 -18.32 6.98 -0.95
CA ALA A 35 -19.37 6.21 -1.60
C ALA A 35 -20.74 6.82 -1.26
N HIS A 36 -21.37 7.48 -2.24
CA HIS A 36 -22.76 7.91 -2.13
C HIS A 36 -23.66 6.67 -2.09
N THR A 37 -24.53 6.57 -1.09
CA THR A 37 -25.46 5.45 -0.98
C THR A 37 -26.48 5.52 -2.12
N SER A 38 -26.42 4.59 -3.07
CA SER A 38 -27.34 4.51 -4.24
C SER A 38 -28.62 3.72 -3.97
N GLU A 39 -28.82 3.18 -2.76
CA GLU A 39 -29.98 2.35 -2.45
C GLU A 39 -31.27 3.16 -2.23
N ASN A 40 -32.38 2.69 -2.83
CA ASN A 40 -33.70 3.26 -2.62
C ASN A 40 -34.24 2.89 -1.23
N LEU A 41 -34.73 3.88 -0.47
CA LEU A 41 -35.34 3.66 0.85
C LEU A 41 -36.56 2.72 0.81
N SER A 42 -37.23 2.61 -0.33
CA SER A 42 -38.32 1.66 -0.55
C SER A 42 -37.85 0.20 -0.53
N ASP A 43 -36.61 -0.05 -0.92
CA ASP A 43 -36.07 -1.39 -1.14
C ASP A 43 -35.46 -1.96 0.16
N SER A 44 -35.20 -1.09 1.15
CA SER A 44 -34.68 -1.46 2.47
C SER A 44 -35.76 -1.57 3.57
N LEU A 45 -37.00 -1.16 3.31
CA LEU A 45 -38.10 -1.24 4.28
C LEU A 45 -38.70 -2.65 4.33
N GLY A 46 -38.33 -3.43 5.35
CA GLY A 46 -38.90 -4.75 5.63
C GLY A 46 -38.85 -5.08 7.12
N TRP A 47 -39.70 -6.01 7.58
CA TRP A 47 -39.76 -6.38 9.01
C TRP A 47 -38.44 -6.94 9.56
N ALA A 48 -37.68 -7.68 8.75
CA ALA A 48 -36.35 -8.17 9.12
C ALA A 48 -35.36 -7.00 9.32
N ASN A 49 -35.26 -6.13 8.30
CA ASN A 49 -34.36 -4.98 8.27
C ASN A 49 -34.70 -3.91 9.32
N TRP A 50 -35.96 -3.85 9.76
CA TRP A 50 -36.40 -2.99 10.85
C TRP A 50 -35.95 -3.51 12.21
N LEU A 51 -36.00 -4.84 12.41
CA LEU A 51 -35.66 -5.50 13.68
C LEU A 51 -34.14 -5.61 13.89
N ASP A 52 -33.35 -5.75 12.82
CA ASP A 52 -31.89 -5.84 12.89
C ASP A 52 -31.18 -4.47 12.89
N GLY A 53 -31.91 -3.37 12.65
CA GLY A 53 -31.37 -2.00 12.67
C GLY A 53 -30.81 -1.50 11.34
N SER A 54 -30.81 -2.32 10.28
CA SER A 54 -30.24 -1.95 8.97
C SER A 54 -31.06 -0.88 8.26
N PHE A 55 -32.38 -0.86 8.42
CA PHE A 55 -33.24 0.19 7.87
C PHE A 55 -32.94 1.56 8.49
N GLN A 56 -32.81 1.63 9.81
CA GLN A 56 -32.50 2.85 10.56
C GLN A 56 -31.11 3.36 10.21
N THR A 57 -30.14 2.45 10.08
CA THR A 57 -28.76 2.76 9.68
C THR A 57 -28.73 3.38 8.27
N THR A 58 -29.40 2.75 7.31
CA THR A 58 -29.50 3.23 5.92
C THR A 58 -30.25 4.57 5.83
N THR A 59 -31.34 4.71 6.58
CA THR A 59 -32.15 5.93 6.62
C THR A 59 -31.38 7.09 7.24
N ASN A 60 -30.68 6.89 8.35
CA ASN A 60 -29.84 7.90 8.98
C ASN A 60 -28.73 8.36 8.03
N LYS A 61 -28.02 7.42 7.40
CA LYS A 61 -26.96 7.73 6.44
C LYS A 61 -27.49 8.59 5.28
N ARG A 62 -28.65 8.26 4.72
CA ARG A 62 -29.26 9.05 3.62
C ARG A 62 -29.76 10.42 4.07
N ILE A 63 -30.32 10.51 5.28
CA ILE A 63 -30.72 11.81 5.85
C ILE A 63 -29.49 12.69 6.02
N GLU A 64 -28.41 12.15 6.58
CA GLU A 64 -27.12 12.83 6.77
C GLU A 64 -26.49 13.27 5.44
N GLU A 65 -26.47 12.41 4.43
CA GLU A 65 -26.01 12.73 3.07
C GLU A 65 -26.85 13.83 2.40
N GLY A 66 -28.14 13.90 2.73
CA GLY A 66 -29.07 14.89 2.22
C GLY A 66 -29.20 16.16 3.05
N ILE A 67 -28.33 16.43 4.02
CA ILE A 67 -28.33 17.70 4.78
C ILE A 67 -27.83 18.83 3.87
N GLY A 68 -28.57 19.94 3.76
CA GLY A 68 -28.08 21.11 3.01
C GLY A 68 -26.85 21.72 3.68
N PHE A 69 -25.87 22.14 2.88
CA PHE A 69 -24.54 22.59 3.33
C PHE A 69 -23.68 21.50 4.00
N ARG A 70 -24.00 20.21 3.86
CA ARG A 70 -23.21 19.14 4.49
C ARG A 70 -21.71 19.30 4.21
N ASN A 71 -21.32 19.51 2.96
CA ASN A 71 -19.91 19.54 2.61
C ASN A 71 -19.25 20.80 3.17
N SER A 72 -19.91 21.96 3.06
CA SER A 72 -19.47 23.22 3.66
C SER A 72 -19.33 23.14 5.19
N LEU A 73 -20.26 22.48 5.89
CA LEU A 73 -20.22 22.29 7.33
C LEU A 73 -19.09 21.34 7.75
N VAL A 74 -18.85 20.27 6.99
CA VAL A 74 -17.69 19.39 7.18
C VAL A 74 -16.39 20.18 7.00
N ARG A 75 -16.26 20.98 5.93
CA ARG A 75 -15.06 21.81 5.71
C ARG A 75 -14.85 22.84 6.82
N LEU A 76 -15.92 23.48 7.30
CA LEU A 76 -15.85 24.42 8.42
C LEU A 76 -15.39 23.73 9.72
N TYR A 77 -15.96 22.55 10.01
CA TYR A 77 -15.55 21.75 11.16
C TYR A 77 -14.08 21.33 11.06
N ASN A 78 -13.64 20.84 9.89
CA ASN A 78 -12.26 20.45 9.63
C ASN A 78 -11.31 21.65 9.75
N GLN A 79 -11.68 22.81 9.20
CA GLN A 79 -10.90 24.05 9.32
C GLN A 79 -10.74 24.49 10.78
N TRP A 80 -11.82 24.42 11.56
CA TRP A 80 -11.78 24.78 12.98
C TRP A 80 -10.87 23.85 13.78
N GLN A 81 -10.96 22.53 13.53
CA GLN A 81 -10.11 21.53 14.16
C GLN A 81 -8.63 21.71 13.79
N PHE A 82 -8.37 22.00 12.51
CA PHE A 82 -7.02 22.27 12.01
C PHE A 82 -6.43 23.54 12.63
N SER A 83 -7.13 24.66 12.55
CA SER A 83 -6.60 25.97 12.96
C SER A 83 -6.39 26.10 14.46
N LEU A 84 -7.25 25.52 15.30
CA LEU A 84 -7.14 25.67 16.77
C LEU A 84 -6.37 24.53 17.44
N PHE A 85 -6.39 23.33 16.88
CA PHE A 85 -5.86 22.14 17.55
C PHE A 85 -4.81 21.39 16.75
N SER A 86 -4.42 21.88 15.55
CA SER A 86 -3.50 21.17 14.64
C SER A 86 -3.94 19.72 14.43
N LYS A 87 -5.25 19.51 14.23
CA LYS A 87 -5.84 18.19 13.98
C LYS A 87 -6.30 18.08 12.52
N ALA A 88 -5.80 17.07 11.83
CA ALA A 88 -6.31 16.66 10.53
C ALA A 88 -7.49 15.71 10.70
N ASN A 89 -8.64 16.03 10.11
CA ASN A 89 -9.81 15.15 10.06
C ASN A 89 -9.81 14.37 8.73
N ALA A 90 -8.69 13.71 8.46
CA ALA A 90 -8.50 12.77 7.37
C ALA A 90 -7.84 11.52 7.95
N GLU A 91 -8.36 10.35 7.61
CA GLU A 91 -7.90 9.09 8.18
C GLU A 91 -6.41 8.86 7.87
N GLY A 92 -5.64 8.46 8.88
CA GLY A 92 -4.21 8.24 8.75
C GLY A 92 -3.36 9.51 8.60
N VAL A 93 -3.93 10.71 8.55
CA VAL A 93 -3.13 11.95 8.38
C VAL A 93 -2.64 12.49 9.71
N LEU A 94 -1.34 12.74 9.80
CA LEU A 94 -0.68 13.40 10.93
C LEU A 94 -0.03 14.71 10.50
N ILE A 95 -0.15 15.71 11.37
CA ILE A 95 0.50 17.02 11.19
C ILE A 95 1.84 17.01 11.93
N GLY A 96 2.91 17.02 11.15
CA GLY A 96 4.29 17.15 11.58
C GLY A 96 4.67 18.57 11.97
N ARG A 97 5.94 18.75 12.35
CA ARG A 97 6.48 20.07 12.68
C ARG A 97 6.47 20.96 11.44
N GLN A 98 6.30 22.26 11.66
CA GLN A 98 6.24 23.27 10.58
C GLN A 98 5.12 23.03 9.56
N GLY A 99 4.07 22.27 9.93
CA GLY A 99 2.91 22.01 9.08
C GLY A 99 3.13 20.91 8.02
N GLN A 100 4.22 20.13 8.12
CA GLN A 100 4.48 19.02 7.22
C GLN A 100 3.42 17.93 7.40
N LEU A 101 2.67 17.58 6.36
CA LEU A 101 1.66 16.53 6.44
C LEU A 101 2.27 15.16 6.14
N TYR A 102 1.84 14.14 6.87
CA TYR A 102 2.24 12.76 6.66
C TYR A 102 1.02 11.85 6.67
N GLU A 103 1.03 10.85 5.81
CA GLU A 103 0.27 9.63 6.07
C GLU A 103 1.05 8.77 7.08
N GLU A 104 0.36 8.34 8.13
CA GLU A 104 0.97 7.66 9.27
C GLU A 104 1.67 6.36 8.87
N ASP A 105 1.16 5.64 7.86
CA ASP A 105 1.75 4.39 7.39
C ASP A 105 3.19 4.56 6.90
N TYR A 106 3.53 5.70 6.27
CA TYR A 106 4.91 6.00 5.87
C TYR A 106 5.82 6.16 7.09
N LEU A 107 5.32 6.79 8.16
CA LEU A 107 6.05 6.91 9.44
C LEU A 107 6.20 5.56 10.13
N ARG A 108 5.18 4.70 10.09
CA ARG A 108 5.23 3.33 10.61
C ARG A 108 6.27 2.49 9.87
N ALA A 109 6.29 2.57 8.55
CA ALA A 109 7.30 1.91 7.73
C ALA A 109 8.72 2.41 8.06
N ALA A 110 8.94 3.73 8.05
CA ALA A 110 10.24 4.37 8.31
C ALA A 110 10.80 4.06 9.72
N THR A 111 9.92 3.89 10.71
CA THR A 111 10.30 3.58 12.10
C THR A 111 10.28 2.08 12.43
N GLY A 112 10.16 1.22 11.41
CA GLY A 112 10.24 -0.23 11.56
C GLY A 112 9.00 -0.90 12.18
N GLU A 113 7.89 -0.17 12.38
CA GLU A 113 6.65 -0.74 12.95
C GLU A 113 6.02 -1.81 12.03
N PHE A 114 6.31 -1.77 10.72
CA PHE A 114 5.89 -2.76 9.72
C PHE A 114 6.96 -3.79 9.37
N PHE A 115 8.08 -3.84 10.11
CA PHE A 115 9.18 -4.75 9.79
C PHE A 115 8.76 -6.23 9.87
N LEU A 116 9.08 -6.99 8.83
CA LEU A 116 8.67 -8.38 8.67
C LEU A 116 9.74 -9.39 9.10
N GLY A 117 10.92 -8.91 9.49
CA GLY A 117 12.08 -9.76 9.72
C GLY A 117 12.90 -10.02 8.45
N GLU A 118 14.13 -10.47 8.65
CA GLU A 118 15.11 -10.69 7.58
C GLU A 118 14.77 -11.89 6.69
N GLU A 119 14.12 -12.92 7.25
CA GLU A 119 13.82 -14.19 6.58
C GLU A 119 12.96 -13.97 5.32
N VAL A 120 11.91 -13.15 5.43
CA VAL A 120 11.01 -12.81 4.32
C VAL A 120 11.80 -12.20 3.16
N TRP A 121 12.74 -11.31 3.47
CA TRP A 121 13.55 -10.62 2.47
C TRP A 121 14.64 -11.51 1.87
N GLN A 122 15.21 -12.44 2.64
CA GLN A 122 16.10 -13.48 2.12
C GLN A 122 15.38 -14.38 1.11
N GLN A 123 14.19 -14.84 1.46
CA GLN A 123 13.38 -15.69 0.60
C GLN A 123 12.96 -14.96 -0.68
N LYS A 124 12.45 -13.73 -0.55
CA LYS A 124 12.11 -12.88 -1.71
C LYS A 124 13.32 -12.64 -2.61
N ALA A 125 14.51 -12.40 -2.04
CA ALA A 125 15.73 -12.23 -2.82
C ALA A 125 16.06 -13.49 -3.63
N HIS A 126 15.93 -14.67 -3.03
CA HIS A 126 16.18 -15.94 -3.70
C HIS A 126 15.19 -16.21 -4.85
N GLN A 127 13.89 -16.04 -4.60
CA GLN A 127 12.84 -16.22 -5.60
C GLN A 127 13.00 -15.22 -6.76
N LEU A 128 13.18 -13.95 -6.43
CA LEU A 128 13.31 -12.88 -7.42
C LEU A 128 14.61 -13.01 -8.24
N LYS A 129 15.70 -13.47 -7.63
CA LYS A 129 16.94 -13.78 -8.37
C LYS A 129 16.75 -14.90 -9.38
N THR A 130 16.06 -15.97 -8.98
CA THR A 130 15.77 -17.11 -9.86
C THR A 130 14.87 -16.71 -11.02
N LEU A 131 13.86 -15.88 -10.75
CA LEU A 131 13.00 -15.27 -11.77
C LEU A 131 13.82 -14.36 -12.71
N ASN A 132 14.64 -13.46 -12.15
CA ASN A 132 15.50 -12.55 -12.92
C ASN A 132 16.44 -13.31 -13.87
N ASP A 133 17.06 -14.41 -13.41
CA ASP A 133 17.93 -15.24 -14.26
C ASP A 133 17.20 -15.88 -15.43
N THR A 134 15.91 -16.18 -15.26
CA THR A 134 15.04 -16.71 -16.31
C THR A 134 14.67 -15.62 -17.31
N LEU A 135 14.26 -14.45 -16.81
CA LEU A 135 13.96 -13.29 -17.62
C LEU A 135 15.16 -12.83 -18.45
N GLN A 136 16.37 -12.84 -17.86
CA GLN A 136 17.61 -12.52 -18.57
C GLN A 136 17.90 -13.48 -19.73
N LYS A 137 17.66 -14.79 -19.56
CA LYS A 137 17.78 -15.78 -20.64
C LYS A 137 16.76 -15.55 -21.76
N LEU A 138 15.62 -14.93 -21.45
CA LEU A 138 14.59 -14.50 -22.39
C LEU A 138 14.85 -13.08 -22.93
N ALA A 139 16.06 -12.55 -22.72
CA ALA A 139 16.50 -11.21 -23.13
C ALA A 139 15.67 -10.06 -22.51
N LYS A 140 15.13 -10.27 -21.31
CA LYS A 140 14.35 -9.29 -20.56
C LYS A 140 15.16 -8.74 -19.40
N GLN A 141 14.99 -7.45 -19.12
CA GLN A 141 15.59 -6.80 -17.95
C GLN A 141 14.53 -6.60 -16.87
N LEU A 142 14.85 -6.96 -15.64
CA LEU A 142 14.04 -6.68 -14.46
C LEU A 142 14.83 -5.77 -13.53
N VAL A 143 14.25 -4.63 -13.16
CA VAL A 143 14.85 -3.68 -12.22
C VAL A 143 13.85 -3.37 -11.11
N VAL A 144 14.30 -3.41 -9.86
CA VAL A 144 13.51 -2.92 -8.72
C VAL A 144 13.92 -1.48 -8.44
N VAL A 145 12.96 -0.57 -8.55
CA VAL A 145 13.12 0.84 -8.22
C VAL A 145 12.57 1.03 -6.80
N VAL A 146 13.47 1.31 -5.86
CA VAL A 146 13.10 1.54 -4.46
C VAL A 146 12.81 3.01 -4.30
N GLU A 147 11.53 3.36 -4.33
CA GLU A 147 11.05 4.74 -4.33
C GLU A 147 11.27 5.40 -2.96
N PRO A 148 11.46 6.72 -2.94
CA PRO A 148 11.67 7.44 -1.70
C PRO A 148 10.37 7.51 -0.91
N GLY A 149 10.50 7.65 0.40
CA GLY A 149 9.37 7.86 1.28
C GLY A 149 9.55 9.11 2.12
N LYS A 150 8.49 9.90 2.26
CA LYS A 150 8.54 11.16 3.00
C LYS A 150 8.93 10.94 4.47
N GLY A 151 8.59 9.78 5.04
CA GLY A 151 8.95 9.40 6.40
C GLY A 151 10.45 9.20 6.57
N THR A 152 11.11 8.56 5.61
CA THR A 152 12.56 8.36 5.63
C THR A 152 13.37 9.59 5.21
N VAL A 153 12.80 10.44 4.34
CA VAL A 153 13.49 11.63 3.79
C VAL A 153 13.45 12.83 4.74
N TYR A 154 12.36 13.03 5.49
CA TYR A 154 12.19 14.19 6.39
C TYR A 154 11.90 13.81 7.87
N PRO A 155 12.79 13.10 8.57
CA PRO A 155 12.61 12.77 10.00
C PRO A 155 12.51 13.95 10.95
N GLU A 156 13.20 15.05 10.65
CA GLU A 156 13.24 16.27 11.45
C GLU A 156 11.87 16.96 11.57
N HIS A 157 10.96 16.64 10.65
CA HIS A 157 9.60 17.17 10.62
C HIS A 157 8.56 16.22 11.23
N PHE A 158 8.96 15.11 11.85
CA PHE A 158 8.04 14.14 12.43
C PHE A 158 7.06 14.75 13.45
N PRO A 159 5.79 14.30 13.45
CA PRO A 159 4.81 14.67 14.46
C PRO A 159 5.25 14.19 15.85
N VAL A 160 4.70 14.80 16.90
CA VAL A 160 5.07 14.51 18.30
C VAL A 160 5.05 13.02 18.64
N LYS A 161 4.07 12.27 18.11
CA LYS A 161 3.94 10.82 18.29
C LYS A 161 5.17 10.00 17.81
N TYR A 162 5.91 10.52 16.85
CA TYR A 162 7.07 9.89 16.23
C TYR A 162 8.39 10.63 16.53
N ALA A 163 8.33 11.77 17.23
CA ALA A 163 9.52 12.56 17.52
C ALA A 163 10.57 11.75 18.29
N GLY A 164 11.79 11.70 17.76
CA GLY A 164 12.91 10.98 18.35
C GLY A 164 12.87 9.46 18.18
N LYS A 165 11.88 8.90 17.47
CA LYS A 165 11.94 7.49 17.09
C LYS A 165 13.09 7.26 16.09
N PRO A 166 13.86 6.19 16.24
CA PRO A 166 14.90 5.87 15.28
C PRO A 166 14.28 5.50 13.93
N ILE A 167 14.97 5.87 12.85
CA ILE A 167 14.76 5.28 11.52
C ILE A 167 15.67 4.07 11.41
N GLY A 168 15.18 2.99 10.81
CA GLY A 168 15.93 1.77 10.54
C GLY A 168 15.40 0.55 11.28
N ASN A 169 16.03 -0.60 11.01
CA ASN A 169 15.48 -1.91 11.34
C ASN A 169 14.06 -2.09 10.76
N ASP A 170 13.95 -1.86 9.46
CA ASP A 170 12.72 -1.80 8.69
C ASP A 170 12.82 -2.68 7.44
N ASN A 171 11.73 -2.73 6.69
CA ASN A 171 11.67 -3.49 5.45
C ASN A 171 12.59 -2.94 4.36
N TYR A 172 12.83 -1.62 4.31
CA TYR A 172 13.68 -1.00 3.29
C TYR A 172 15.12 -1.52 3.40
N HIS A 173 15.71 -1.44 4.59
CA HIS A 173 17.10 -1.84 4.81
C HIS A 173 17.29 -3.35 4.56
N ALA A 174 16.35 -4.18 5.03
CA ALA A 174 16.40 -5.62 4.79
C ALA A 174 16.24 -5.97 3.30
N MET A 175 15.28 -5.35 2.61
CA MET A 175 15.08 -5.54 1.16
C MET A 175 16.34 -5.17 0.37
N VAL A 176 16.87 -3.96 0.55
CA VAL A 176 18.06 -3.48 -0.17
C VAL A 176 19.26 -4.38 0.10
N LYS A 177 19.50 -4.77 1.36
CA LYS A 177 20.58 -5.67 1.76
C LYS A 177 20.51 -7.01 1.04
N HIS A 178 19.37 -7.71 1.13
CA HIS A 178 19.24 -9.06 0.57
C HIS A 178 19.20 -9.05 -0.95
N PHE A 179 18.52 -8.08 -1.55
CA PHE A 179 18.45 -7.99 -3.00
C PHE A 179 19.81 -7.63 -3.62
N SER A 180 20.56 -6.69 -3.01
CA SER A 180 21.91 -6.35 -3.45
C SER A 180 22.86 -7.54 -3.31
N THR A 181 22.78 -8.27 -2.20
CA THR A 181 23.59 -9.49 -1.96
C THR A 181 23.30 -10.58 -3.00
N ALA A 182 22.03 -10.70 -3.43
CA ALA A 182 21.63 -11.61 -4.49
C ALA A 182 22.06 -11.17 -5.90
N GLY A 183 22.59 -9.94 -6.07
CA GLY A 183 22.99 -9.40 -7.36
C GLY A 183 21.83 -8.96 -8.24
N LEU A 184 20.70 -8.57 -7.64
CA LEU A 184 19.56 -8.00 -8.36
C LEU A 184 19.84 -6.55 -8.77
N HIS A 185 19.27 -6.12 -9.90
CA HIS A 185 19.32 -4.73 -10.32
C HIS A 185 18.41 -3.87 -9.44
N LEU A 186 19.03 -3.09 -8.55
CA LEU A 186 18.34 -2.13 -7.69
C LEU A 186 18.67 -0.71 -8.11
N PHE A 187 17.63 0.11 -8.19
CA PHE A 187 17.76 1.55 -8.34
C PHE A 187 17.18 2.22 -7.08
N ASP A 188 18.07 2.57 -6.14
CA ASP A 188 17.70 3.05 -4.82
C ASP A 188 17.49 4.58 -4.81
N LEU A 189 16.27 5.00 -5.12
CA LEU A 189 15.87 6.40 -5.05
C LEU A 189 15.67 6.86 -3.60
N ASN A 190 15.34 5.97 -2.67
CA ASN A 190 15.23 6.34 -1.26
C ASN A 190 16.57 6.88 -0.72
N GLN A 191 17.67 6.16 -0.98
CA GLN A 191 19.02 6.62 -0.64
C GLN A 191 19.34 7.95 -1.33
N ALA A 192 19.03 8.07 -2.62
CA ALA A 192 19.32 9.28 -3.39
C ALA A 192 18.57 10.51 -2.83
N PHE A 193 17.27 10.40 -2.54
CA PHE A 193 16.48 11.50 -2.00
C PHE A 193 16.97 11.94 -0.62
N ARG A 194 17.41 11.01 0.23
CA ARG A 194 18.02 11.35 1.52
C ARG A 194 19.31 12.15 1.37
N GLN A 195 20.12 11.86 0.34
CA GLN A 195 21.32 12.64 0.04
C GLN A 195 20.99 14.00 -0.57
N TRP A 196 19.94 14.07 -1.40
CA TRP A 196 19.50 15.30 -2.04
C TRP A 196 18.76 16.25 -1.10
N ALA A 197 18.13 15.74 -0.03
CA ALA A 197 17.32 16.52 0.89
C ALA A 197 18.07 17.74 1.47
N ASP A 198 19.36 17.58 1.78
CA ASP A 198 20.18 18.65 2.37
C ASP A 198 20.70 19.67 1.34
N THR A 199 20.65 19.35 0.04
CA THR A 199 21.33 20.13 -1.01
C THR A 199 20.40 20.64 -2.11
N SER A 200 19.17 20.15 -2.16
CA SER A 200 18.18 20.53 -3.17
C SER A 200 17.69 21.97 -2.97
N ALA A 201 17.53 22.70 -4.08
CA ALA A 201 17.01 24.07 -4.06
C ALA A 201 15.51 24.13 -3.73
N PHE A 202 14.77 23.08 -4.09
CA PHE A 202 13.34 22.93 -3.87
C PHE A 202 13.04 21.65 -3.09
N ASP A 203 11.92 21.66 -2.38
CA ASP A 203 11.47 20.54 -1.56
C ASP A 203 11.23 19.31 -2.44
N LEU A 204 11.81 18.17 -2.05
CA LEU A 204 11.67 16.89 -2.76
C LEU A 204 10.31 16.22 -2.50
N PHE A 205 9.66 16.58 -1.40
CA PHE A 205 8.27 16.28 -1.12
C PHE A 205 7.55 17.58 -0.73
N PRO A 206 6.34 17.83 -1.27
CA PRO A 206 5.55 18.99 -0.89
C PRO A 206 5.10 18.87 0.56
N LYS A 207 4.89 20.00 1.23
CA LYS A 207 4.40 19.99 2.62
C LYS A 207 3.00 19.38 2.74
N THR A 208 2.20 19.57 1.70
CA THR A 208 0.77 19.31 1.62
C THR A 208 0.40 17.96 1.03
N GLY A 209 1.39 17.18 0.57
CA GLY A 209 1.12 15.90 -0.10
C GLY A 209 2.01 14.74 0.32
N THR A 210 1.66 13.54 -0.12
CA THR A 210 2.35 12.29 0.22
C THR A 210 3.44 11.92 -0.80
N HIS A 211 3.21 12.23 -2.09
CA HIS A 211 4.13 11.92 -3.19
C HIS A 211 5.36 12.82 -3.19
N TRP A 212 6.40 12.41 -3.92
CA TRP A 212 7.47 13.34 -4.30
C TRP A 212 6.88 14.59 -4.99
N SER A 213 7.57 15.72 -4.89
CA SER A 213 7.19 16.89 -5.68
C SER A 213 7.46 16.61 -7.16
N TYR A 214 6.83 17.35 -8.06
CA TYR A 214 7.20 17.31 -9.49
C TYR A 214 8.71 17.55 -9.73
N TYR A 215 9.32 18.46 -8.97
CA TYR A 215 10.78 18.64 -8.98
C TYR A 215 11.53 17.36 -8.60
N GLY A 216 11.17 16.73 -7.47
CA GLY A 216 11.76 15.46 -7.04
C GLY A 216 11.54 14.33 -8.04
N ALA A 217 10.34 14.21 -8.61
CA ALA A 217 9.98 13.22 -9.62
C ALA A 217 10.84 13.35 -10.88
N VAL A 218 11.11 14.58 -11.33
CA VAL A 218 11.96 14.85 -12.50
C VAL A 218 13.42 14.47 -12.22
N LEU A 219 13.95 14.79 -11.03
CA LEU A 219 15.30 14.35 -10.63
C LEU A 219 15.43 12.84 -10.58
N ALA A 220 14.39 12.17 -10.06
CA ALA A 220 14.29 10.71 -10.02
C ALA A 220 14.32 10.11 -11.42
N ALA A 221 13.54 10.68 -12.35
CA ALA A 221 13.46 10.23 -13.73
C ALA A 221 14.78 10.44 -14.50
N ASP A 222 15.42 11.61 -14.39
CA ASP A 222 16.73 11.85 -15.03
C ASP A 222 17.77 10.83 -14.53
N SER A 223 17.80 10.61 -13.21
CA SER A 223 18.72 9.64 -12.60
C SER A 223 18.43 8.21 -13.07
N LEU A 224 17.15 7.80 -13.11
CA LEU A 224 16.73 6.49 -13.58
C LEU A 224 17.08 6.29 -15.05
N PHE A 225 16.80 7.27 -15.92
CA PHE A 225 17.04 7.14 -17.35
C PHE A 225 18.52 7.04 -17.67
N ARG A 226 19.39 7.78 -16.97
CA ARG A 226 20.86 7.61 -17.09
C ARG A 226 21.35 6.25 -16.58
N TYR A 227 20.67 5.69 -15.59
CA TYR A 227 20.95 4.32 -15.15
C TYR A 227 20.53 3.30 -16.23
N LEU A 228 19.31 3.44 -16.76
CA LEU A 228 18.76 2.54 -17.78
C LEU A 228 19.48 2.65 -19.13
N GLU A 229 20.02 3.81 -19.49
CA GLU A 229 20.87 3.98 -20.67
C GLU A 229 22.07 3.02 -20.65
N LYS A 230 22.61 2.71 -19.45
CA LYS A 230 23.71 1.73 -19.31
C LYS A 230 23.24 0.31 -19.60
N LEU A 231 21.98 -0.02 -19.30
CA LEU A 231 21.37 -1.32 -19.60
C LEU A 231 20.89 -1.42 -21.05
N PHE A 232 20.55 -0.29 -21.66
CA PHE A 232 20.06 -0.18 -23.03
C PHE A 232 20.81 0.91 -23.83
N PRO A 233 22.13 0.72 -24.09
CA PRO A 233 22.95 1.76 -24.71
C PRO A 233 22.40 2.23 -26.06
N GLY A 234 22.18 3.55 -26.18
CA GLY A 234 21.66 4.20 -27.39
C GLY A 234 20.18 3.94 -27.68
N ARG A 235 19.46 3.16 -26.85
CA ARG A 235 18.02 2.91 -27.00
C ARG A 235 17.16 3.73 -26.04
N ILE A 236 17.74 4.26 -24.97
CA ILE A 236 17.10 5.18 -24.02
C ILE A 236 17.86 6.50 -24.10
N GLN A 237 17.14 7.60 -24.31
CA GLN A 237 17.67 8.95 -24.25
C GLN A 237 17.04 9.69 -23.07
N THR A 238 17.83 10.50 -22.36
CA THR A 238 17.28 11.38 -21.31
C THR A 238 16.64 12.63 -21.94
N PHE A 239 16.01 13.45 -21.10
CA PHE A 239 15.40 14.72 -21.45
C PHE A 239 16.23 15.89 -20.92
N ASP A 240 15.97 17.09 -21.46
CA ASP A 240 16.60 18.33 -21.00
C ASP A 240 15.64 19.12 -20.10
N VAL A 241 16.14 19.58 -18.95
CA VAL A 241 15.43 20.55 -18.11
C VAL A 241 15.73 21.95 -18.64
N GLN A 242 14.77 22.57 -19.33
CA GLN A 242 14.94 23.89 -19.93
C GLN A 242 14.87 25.01 -18.88
N GLU A 243 13.96 24.87 -17.93
CA GLU A 243 13.69 25.87 -16.90
C GLU A 243 13.14 25.17 -15.65
N ILE A 244 13.47 25.68 -14.47
CA ILE A 244 12.84 25.28 -13.20
C ILE A 244 12.03 26.47 -12.70
N VAL A 245 10.70 26.35 -12.72
CA VAL A 245 9.79 27.45 -12.38
C VAL A 245 9.29 27.27 -10.95
N PRO A 246 9.61 28.18 -10.00
CA PRO A 246 9.00 28.15 -8.67
C PRO A 246 7.47 28.21 -8.76
N ALA A 247 6.79 27.38 -7.97
CA ALA A 247 5.35 27.31 -8.00
C ALA A 247 4.70 28.49 -7.26
N HIS A 248 3.57 28.96 -7.80
CA HIS A 248 2.68 29.91 -7.13
C HIS A 248 1.30 29.29 -6.78
N GLU A 249 1.03 28.12 -7.33
CA GLU A 249 -0.15 27.29 -7.10
C GLU A 249 0.30 25.84 -7.20
N LEU A 250 -0.30 24.94 -6.42
CA LEU A 250 0.05 23.53 -6.44
C LEU A 250 -0.69 22.79 -7.55
N ARG A 251 0.03 21.85 -8.18
CA ARG A 251 -0.53 20.85 -9.09
C ARG A 251 -0.72 19.54 -8.33
N HIS A 252 -1.87 18.91 -8.48
CA HIS A 252 -2.06 17.54 -8.04
C HIS A 252 -0.98 16.62 -8.66
N PRO A 253 -0.33 15.70 -7.91
CA PRO A 253 -0.65 15.31 -6.54
C PRO A 253 0.10 16.04 -5.41
N ASP A 254 0.75 17.19 -5.65
CA ASP A 254 1.50 17.89 -4.59
C ASP A 254 0.63 18.37 -3.40
N ASP A 255 -0.69 18.42 -3.59
CA ASP A 255 -1.69 18.86 -2.62
C ASP A 255 -2.65 17.74 -2.16
N ASP A 256 -2.35 16.48 -2.47
CA ASP A 256 -3.27 15.35 -2.30
C ASP A 256 -3.78 15.15 -0.84
N ILE A 257 -2.89 15.19 0.15
CA ILE A 257 -3.28 15.11 1.57
C ILE A 257 -4.11 16.34 1.95
N TRP A 258 -3.73 17.54 1.51
CA TRP A 258 -4.47 18.77 1.81
C TRP A 258 -5.90 18.73 1.26
N LEU A 259 -6.07 18.25 0.04
CA LEU A 259 -7.40 18.03 -0.55
C LEU A 259 -8.20 17.02 0.27
N ALA A 260 -7.60 15.91 0.69
CA ALA A 260 -8.26 14.89 1.52
C ALA A 260 -8.71 15.43 2.89
N MET A 261 -7.98 16.40 3.46
CA MET A 261 -8.36 17.08 4.70
C MET A 261 -9.62 17.95 4.55
N ASN A 262 -10.03 18.28 3.33
CA ASN A 262 -11.23 19.06 3.05
C ASN A 262 -11.27 20.37 3.87
N LEU A 263 -10.20 21.17 3.80
CA LEU A 263 -10.14 22.47 4.47
C LEU A 263 -10.85 23.57 3.64
N LEU A 264 -11.20 24.69 4.29
CA LEU A 264 -11.76 25.86 3.60
C LEU A 264 -10.67 26.71 2.92
N THR A 265 -9.43 26.55 3.36
CA THR A 265 -8.27 27.32 2.89
C THR A 265 -7.55 26.59 1.77
N ALA A 266 -7.01 27.37 0.84
CA ALA A 266 -6.14 26.86 -0.21
C ALA A 266 -4.86 26.25 0.40
N PRO A 267 -4.26 25.24 -0.24
CA PRO A 267 -3.04 24.63 0.25
C PRO A 267 -1.88 25.64 0.27
N PRO A 268 -1.06 25.67 1.33
CA PRO A 268 0.18 26.43 1.31
C PRO A 268 1.15 25.82 0.28
N VAL A 269 1.63 26.63 -0.66
CA VAL A 269 2.46 26.17 -1.77
C VAL A 269 3.82 25.64 -1.33
N GLY A 270 4.43 26.24 -0.30
CA GLY A 270 5.77 25.84 0.16
C GLY A 270 6.88 26.19 -0.85
N ASN A 271 8.02 25.49 -0.76
CA ASN A 271 9.18 25.72 -1.64
C ASN A 271 9.25 24.63 -2.72
N VAL A 272 8.27 24.58 -3.60
CA VAL A 272 8.23 23.61 -4.72
C VAL A 272 8.38 24.30 -6.07
N ALA A 273 8.79 23.54 -7.08
CA ALA A 273 8.97 24.02 -8.44
C ALA A 273 8.51 23.00 -9.48
N TYR A 274 8.18 23.51 -10.66
CA TYR A 274 7.72 22.75 -11.82
C TYR A 274 8.73 22.91 -12.96
N PRO A 275 9.58 21.89 -13.19
CA PRO A 275 10.49 21.87 -14.31
C PRO A 275 9.74 21.89 -15.66
N LYS A 276 10.25 22.66 -16.62
CA LYS A 276 9.83 22.57 -18.03
C LYS A 276 10.81 21.67 -18.76
N LEU A 277 10.28 20.61 -19.37
CA LEU A 277 11.06 19.56 -19.98
C LEU A 277 11.05 19.68 -21.51
N HIS A 278 12.17 19.33 -22.13
CA HIS A 278 12.27 19.10 -23.55
C HIS A 278 12.72 17.67 -23.81
N PHE A 279 11.99 16.97 -24.67
CA PHE A 279 12.26 15.58 -25.00
C PHE A 279 12.89 15.48 -26.40
N PRO A 280 14.01 14.76 -26.55
CA PRO A 280 14.54 14.45 -27.88
C PRO A 280 13.66 13.43 -28.59
N GLU A 281 13.93 13.22 -29.88
CA GLU A 281 13.24 12.20 -30.66
C GLU A 281 13.64 10.79 -30.18
N LYS A 282 12.64 9.93 -29.94
CA LYS A 282 12.87 8.56 -29.45
C LYS A 282 13.65 7.74 -30.47
N PRO A 283 14.67 6.96 -30.03
CA PRO A 283 15.29 5.96 -30.90
C PRO A 283 14.26 5.01 -31.50
N ALA A 284 14.41 4.65 -32.78
CA ALA A 284 13.49 3.73 -33.47
C ALA A 284 13.41 2.34 -32.81
N ASN A 285 14.43 1.96 -32.04
CA ASN A 285 14.53 0.72 -31.29
C ASN A 285 14.42 0.93 -29.76
N ALA A 286 13.78 2.02 -29.32
CA ALA A 286 13.51 2.26 -27.90
C ALA A 286 12.82 1.04 -27.26
N PRO A 287 13.13 0.70 -26.00
CA PRO A 287 12.57 -0.48 -25.36
C PRO A 287 11.09 -0.30 -25.03
N LYS A 288 10.38 -1.43 -24.95
CA LYS A 288 9.03 -1.51 -24.39
C LYS A 288 9.09 -1.73 -22.88
N LEU A 289 8.26 -1.01 -22.15
CA LEU A 289 8.30 -0.93 -20.70
C LEU A 289 7.01 -1.45 -20.05
N LEU A 290 7.15 -2.35 -19.08
CA LEU A 290 6.10 -2.67 -18.12
C LEU A 290 6.50 -2.16 -16.74
N ILE A 291 5.65 -1.37 -16.10
CA ILE A 291 5.79 -0.96 -14.70
C ILE A 291 4.71 -1.64 -13.87
N VAL A 292 5.13 -2.30 -12.79
CA VAL A 292 4.26 -2.69 -11.68
C VAL A 292 4.61 -1.79 -10.52
N GLY A 293 3.67 -0.95 -10.08
CA GLY A 293 4.02 0.11 -9.14
C GLY A 293 2.85 0.74 -8.41
N ASP A 294 3.19 1.74 -7.61
CA ASP A 294 2.25 2.53 -6.82
C ASP A 294 2.01 3.93 -7.40
N SER A 295 1.32 4.76 -6.62
CA SER A 295 0.82 6.06 -7.06
C SER A 295 1.92 7.09 -7.41
N PHE A 296 3.18 6.84 -7.04
CA PHE A 296 4.30 7.74 -7.39
C PHE A 296 4.53 7.82 -8.92
N TYR A 297 4.11 6.78 -9.65
CA TYR A 297 4.04 6.77 -11.12
C TYR A 297 3.31 8.00 -11.71
N PHE A 298 2.27 8.51 -11.04
CA PHE A 298 1.40 9.53 -11.63
C PHE A 298 2.10 10.87 -11.87
N ASN A 299 3.13 11.24 -11.11
CA ASN A 299 3.94 12.42 -11.44
C ASN A 299 4.70 12.23 -12.76
N TRP A 300 5.24 11.04 -13.02
CA TRP A 300 5.94 10.74 -14.27
C TRP A 300 5.00 10.70 -15.47
N GLN A 301 3.79 10.19 -15.27
CA GLN A 301 2.73 10.26 -16.26
C GLN A 301 2.33 11.71 -16.58
N ASN A 302 2.10 12.53 -15.56
CA ASN A 302 1.69 13.93 -15.74
C ASN A 302 2.76 14.76 -16.46
N GLU A 303 4.04 14.42 -16.30
CA GLU A 303 5.17 15.03 -17.03
C GLU A 303 5.49 14.31 -18.36
N GLN A 304 4.69 13.31 -18.74
CA GLN A 304 4.84 12.53 -19.98
C GLN A 304 6.24 11.91 -20.16
N LEU A 305 6.94 11.64 -19.05
CA LEU A 305 8.33 11.19 -19.05
C LEU A 305 8.47 9.84 -19.76
N LEU A 306 7.60 8.90 -19.42
CA LEU A 306 7.64 7.54 -19.97
C LEU A 306 7.17 7.51 -21.42
N LEU A 307 6.09 8.25 -21.72
CA LEU A 307 5.54 8.38 -23.08
C LEU A 307 6.60 8.90 -24.05
N ASN A 308 7.45 9.84 -23.64
CA ASN A 308 8.47 10.42 -24.49
C ASN A 308 9.81 9.67 -24.50
N THR A 309 9.98 8.63 -23.69
CA THR A 309 11.25 7.88 -23.57
C THR A 309 11.18 6.48 -24.14
N PHE A 310 10.06 5.79 -23.96
CA PHE A 310 9.89 4.38 -24.33
C PHE A 310 9.08 4.22 -25.63
N ALA A 311 9.28 3.11 -26.33
CA ALA A 311 8.50 2.79 -27.54
C ALA A 311 7.04 2.50 -27.21
N ASP A 312 6.83 1.86 -26.06
CA ASP A 312 5.53 1.54 -25.47
C ASP A 312 5.70 1.47 -23.95
N ASN A 313 4.66 1.80 -23.19
CA ASN A 313 4.70 1.72 -21.74
C ASN A 313 3.34 1.29 -21.15
N HIS A 314 3.35 0.26 -20.31
CA HIS A 314 2.18 -0.23 -19.60
C HIS A 314 2.37 -0.03 -18.09
N PHE A 315 1.30 0.39 -17.41
CA PHE A 315 1.31 0.54 -15.95
C PHE A 315 0.27 -0.36 -15.29
N TRP A 316 0.75 -1.26 -14.44
CA TRP A 316 -0.06 -2.12 -13.57
C TRP A 316 -0.05 -1.54 -12.16
N TYR A 317 -1.05 -0.73 -11.87
CA TYR A 317 -1.23 -0.09 -10.58
C TYR A 317 -1.61 -1.15 -9.54
N TYR A 318 -0.73 -1.33 -8.56
CA TYR A 318 -0.83 -2.36 -7.52
C TYR A 318 -1.05 -3.79 -8.05
N ASN A 319 -0.52 -4.09 -9.24
CA ASN A 319 -0.76 -5.36 -9.95
C ASN A 319 -2.26 -5.73 -10.07
N LYS A 320 -3.13 -4.71 -10.14
CA LYS A 320 -4.58 -4.90 -10.13
C LYS A 320 -5.26 -4.16 -11.25
N LEU A 321 -5.00 -2.85 -11.36
CA LEU A 321 -5.61 -1.98 -12.36
C LEU A 321 -4.59 -1.67 -13.46
N ILE A 322 -5.06 -1.56 -14.69
CA ILE A 322 -4.24 -1.15 -15.83
C ILE A 322 -4.55 0.29 -16.17
N TYR A 323 -3.51 1.12 -16.21
CA TYR A 323 -3.60 2.51 -16.64
C TYR A 323 -2.87 2.68 -17.96
N ASN A 324 -3.47 3.44 -18.87
CA ASN A 324 -2.84 3.83 -20.12
C ASN A 324 -1.96 5.08 -19.93
N GLU A 325 -1.27 5.48 -20.99
CA GLU A 325 -0.31 6.57 -21.02
C GLU A 325 -0.91 7.96 -20.71
N VAL A 326 -2.22 8.14 -20.85
CA VAL A 326 -2.94 9.40 -20.54
C VAL A 326 -3.62 9.40 -19.17
N GLY A 327 -3.47 8.33 -18.39
CA GLY A 327 -3.91 8.26 -16.99
C GLY A 327 -5.33 7.73 -16.81
N ALA A 328 -5.90 7.13 -17.85
CA ALA A 328 -7.19 6.47 -17.76
C ALA A 328 -7.03 5.00 -17.31
N GLU A 329 -7.86 4.59 -16.36
CA GLU A 329 -8.05 3.18 -16.04
C GLU A 329 -8.71 2.48 -17.24
N THR A 330 -8.09 1.38 -17.68
CA THR A 330 -8.49 0.66 -18.91
C THR A 330 -8.90 -0.79 -18.68
N GLY A 331 -8.68 -1.34 -17.49
CA GLY A 331 -9.08 -2.71 -17.16
C GLY A 331 -8.37 -3.28 -15.95
N LEU A 332 -8.55 -4.60 -15.75
CA LEU A 332 -7.93 -5.36 -14.68
C LEU A 332 -6.77 -6.21 -15.20
N VAL A 333 -5.70 -6.33 -14.41
CA VAL A 333 -4.59 -7.25 -14.72
C VAL A 333 -5.05 -8.70 -14.77
N SER A 334 -6.06 -9.07 -13.97
CA SER A 334 -6.65 -10.41 -13.96
C SER A 334 -7.29 -10.82 -15.28
N ASP A 335 -7.61 -9.86 -16.15
CA ASP A 335 -8.25 -10.11 -17.45
C ASP A 335 -7.19 -10.31 -18.56
N LEU A 336 -5.90 -10.14 -18.25
CA LEU A 336 -4.79 -10.30 -19.19
C LEU A 336 -4.16 -11.69 -19.10
N ASP A 337 -3.57 -12.11 -20.22
CA ASP A 337 -2.44 -13.06 -20.17
C ASP A 337 -1.20 -12.31 -19.67
N ALA A 338 -1.06 -12.24 -18.35
CA ALA A 338 -0.01 -11.46 -17.69
C ALA A 338 1.40 -11.94 -18.06
N VAL A 339 1.61 -13.24 -18.27
CA VAL A 339 2.91 -13.78 -18.68
C VAL A 339 3.26 -13.32 -20.08
N LYS A 340 2.31 -13.42 -21.02
CA LYS A 340 2.51 -12.90 -22.38
C LYS A 340 2.84 -11.41 -22.35
N ALA A 341 2.11 -10.61 -21.58
CA ALA A 341 2.35 -9.18 -21.46
C ALA A 341 3.77 -8.87 -20.93
N VAL A 342 4.25 -9.63 -19.94
CA VAL A 342 5.63 -9.51 -19.44
C VAL A 342 6.65 -9.84 -20.52
N LEU A 343 6.43 -10.90 -21.28
CA LEU A 343 7.34 -11.35 -22.34
C LEU A 343 7.31 -10.46 -23.60
N GLU A 344 6.27 -9.65 -23.79
CA GLU A 344 6.19 -8.66 -24.87
C GLU A 344 6.98 -7.37 -24.57
N ASN A 345 7.34 -7.14 -23.31
CA ASN A 345 8.13 -5.98 -22.88
C ASN A 345 9.63 -6.33 -22.82
N ASP A 346 10.49 -5.33 -23.01
CA ASP A 346 11.96 -5.49 -22.91
C ASP A 346 12.46 -5.23 -21.48
N LEU A 347 11.81 -4.29 -20.80
CA LEU A 347 12.13 -3.84 -19.45
C LEU A 347 10.89 -3.99 -18.56
N ILE A 348 11.08 -4.59 -17.40
CA ILE A 348 10.12 -4.67 -16.32
C ILE A 348 10.67 -3.87 -15.14
N LEU A 349 9.89 -2.91 -14.65
CA LEU A 349 10.18 -2.16 -13.44
C LEU A 349 9.19 -2.57 -12.34
N ILE A 350 9.72 -2.96 -11.18
CA ILE A 350 8.95 -3.02 -9.94
C ILE A 350 9.25 -1.73 -9.18
N MET A 351 8.29 -0.82 -9.12
CA MET A 351 8.40 0.44 -8.40
C MET A 351 7.67 0.31 -7.06
N ILE A 352 8.35 0.63 -5.97
CA ILE A 352 7.75 0.45 -4.64
C ILE A 352 8.24 1.47 -3.61
N THR A 353 7.30 2.12 -2.95
CA THR A 353 7.54 3.05 -1.82
C THR A 353 7.53 2.37 -0.45
N GLU A 354 8.08 3.06 0.54
CA GLU A 354 8.26 2.53 1.91
C GLU A 354 6.97 2.03 2.57
N ARG A 355 5.84 2.69 2.30
CA ARG A 355 4.52 2.30 2.82
C ARG A 355 4.11 0.89 2.39
N PHE A 356 4.59 0.43 1.24
CA PHE A 356 4.13 -0.79 0.61
C PHE A 356 5.16 -1.91 0.59
N HIS A 357 6.34 -1.76 1.20
CA HIS A 357 7.36 -2.82 1.18
C HIS A 357 6.82 -4.18 1.66
N GLN A 358 5.90 -4.21 2.62
CA GLN A 358 5.23 -5.46 3.00
C GLN A 358 4.40 -6.08 1.86
N ASN A 359 3.80 -5.25 1.02
CA ASN A 359 3.05 -5.66 -0.17
C ASN A 359 3.96 -5.79 -1.39
N PHE A 360 5.22 -6.23 -1.24
CA PHE A 360 6.20 -6.24 -2.32
C PHE A 360 5.62 -6.79 -3.63
N ALA A 361 5.64 -5.94 -4.67
CA ALA A 361 5.12 -6.19 -6.03
C ALA A 361 3.64 -6.65 -6.11
N TRP A 362 2.86 -6.55 -5.03
CA TRP A 362 1.45 -6.95 -4.96
C TRP A 362 1.17 -8.32 -5.56
N GLY A 363 2.07 -9.28 -5.31
CA GLY A 363 1.96 -10.66 -5.78
C GLY A 363 2.39 -10.89 -7.23
N PHE A 364 2.79 -9.86 -7.99
CA PHE A 364 3.31 -10.01 -9.35
C PHE A 364 4.54 -10.93 -9.41
N ASP A 365 5.47 -10.74 -8.46
CA ASP A 365 6.69 -11.53 -8.35
C ASP A 365 6.38 -13.01 -8.03
N THR A 366 5.49 -13.25 -7.08
CA THR A 366 5.02 -14.58 -6.70
C THR A 366 4.32 -15.28 -7.87
N PHE A 367 3.41 -14.57 -8.56
CA PHE A 367 2.69 -15.09 -9.72
C PHE A 367 3.63 -15.53 -10.83
N LEU A 368 4.60 -14.69 -11.21
CA LEU A 368 5.56 -15.04 -12.24
C LEU A 368 6.49 -16.17 -11.81
N TYR A 369 6.94 -16.16 -10.56
CA TYR A 369 7.77 -17.25 -10.03
C TYR A 369 7.03 -18.59 -10.11
N GLU A 370 5.78 -18.65 -9.66
CA GLU A 370 4.97 -19.87 -9.71
C GLU A 370 4.69 -20.32 -11.15
N HIS A 371 4.53 -19.38 -12.10
CA HIS A 371 4.38 -19.73 -13.51
C HIS A 371 5.63 -20.43 -14.07
N PHE A 372 6.83 -19.89 -13.82
CA PHE A 372 8.08 -20.46 -14.33
C PHE A 372 8.56 -21.66 -13.52
N PHE A 373 8.14 -21.77 -12.26
CA PHE A 373 8.60 -22.78 -11.30
C PHE A 373 7.43 -23.37 -10.50
N PRO A 374 6.46 -24.03 -11.17
CA PRO A 374 5.26 -24.52 -10.52
C PRO A 374 5.58 -25.51 -9.40
N GLY A 375 4.89 -25.35 -8.27
CA GLY A 375 5.02 -26.19 -7.08
C GLY A 375 6.28 -25.95 -6.25
N ARG A 376 7.03 -24.86 -6.50
CA ARG A 376 8.23 -24.51 -5.70
C ARG A 376 7.95 -23.60 -4.52
N ILE A 377 6.76 -23.01 -4.43
CA ILE A 377 6.32 -22.26 -3.26
C ILE A 377 5.59 -23.23 -2.33
N SER A 378 6.06 -23.35 -1.09
CA SER A 378 5.37 -24.16 -0.07
C SER A 378 3.99 -23.57 0.26
N ARG A 379 3.09 -24.37 0.83
CA ARG A 379 1.77 -23.84 1.22
C ARG A 379 1.91 -22.83 2.34
N GLU A 380 2.85 -23.05 3.26
CA GLU A 380 3.20 -22.09 4.30
C GLU A 380 3.61 -20.73 3.71
N ASP A 381 4.54 -20.73 2.76
CA ASP A 381 5.04 -19.50 2.12
C ASP A 381 3.96 -18.77 1.32
N PHE A 382 3.09 -19.53 0.65
CA PHE A 382 1.94 -18.99 -0.06
C PHE A 382 1.05 -18.18 0.88
N PHE A 383 0.61 -18.77 2.01
CA PHE A 383 -0.26 -18.08 2.95
C PHE A 383 0.45 -16.95 3.72
N ARG A 384 1.74 -17.10 4.06
CA ARG A 384 2.54 -16.01 4.62
C ARG A 384 2.57 -14.81 3.68
N ASN A 385 2.71 -15.03 2.37
CA ASN A 385 2.67 -13.95 1.39
C ASN A 385 1.26 -13.34 1.26
N GLU A 386 0.20 -14.16 1.17
CA GLU A 386 -1.20 -13.69 1.06
C GLU A 386 -1.62 -12.78 2.22
N VAL A 387 -1.32 -13.19 3.45
CA VAL A 387 -1.61 -12.39 4.66
C VAL A 387 -0.90 -11.04 4.61
N ARG A 388 0.31 -11.03 4.06
CA ARG A 388 1.15 -9.84 4.02
C ARG A 388 0.70 -8.83 2.97
N ILE A 389 0.29 -9.28 1.78
CA ILE A 389 -0.09 -8.40 0.65
C ILE A 389 -1.51 -7.81 0.78
N GLY A 390 -2.35 -8.36 1.66
CA GLY A 390 -3.70 -7.89 1.92
C GLY A 390 -3.73 -6.57 2.72
N ASN A 391 -3.44 -5.43 2.09
CA ASN A 391 -3.18 -4.14 2.76
C ASN A 391 -4.08 -3.82 3.98
N LEU A 392 -5.41 -3.81 3.83
CA LEU A 392 -6.33 -3.50 4.95
C LEU A 392 -6.26 -4.54 6.07
N GLU A 393 -6.09 -5.80 5.71
CA GLU A 393 -5.95 -6.88 6.66
C GLU A 393 -4.59 -6.83 7.37
N PHE A 394 -3.50 -6.56 6.65
CA PHE A 394 -2.19 -6.36 7.26
C PHE A 394 -2.25 -5.28 8.34
N ILE A 395 -2.93 -4.15 8.06
CA ILE A 395 -3.13 -3.08 9.05
C ILE A 395 -3.96 -3.55 10.24
N ARG A 396 -5.04 -4.31 10.03
CA ARG A 396 -5.80 -4.95 11.12
C ARG A 396 -4.90 -5.83 11.99
N LEU A 397 -4.13 -6.71 11.38
CA LEU A 397 -3.21 -7.63 12.06
C LEU A 397 -2.13 -6.88 12.83
N TYR A 398 -1.64 -5.78 12.28
CA TYR A 398 -0.73 -4.88 12.97
C TYR A 398 -1.34 -4.29 14.25
N HIS A 399 -2.58 -3.80 14.18
CA HIS A 399 -3.27 -3.28 15.37
C HIS A 399 -3.55 -4.38 16.41
N GLU A 400 -3.90 -5.59 15.97
CA GLU A 400 -4.07 -6.74 16.86
C GLU A 400 -2.77 -7.14 17.55
N ALA A 401 -1.66 -7.19 16.81
CA ALA A 401 -0.33 -7.49 17.38
C ALA A 401 0.05 -6.48 18.46
N LYS A 402 -0.20 -5.18 18.22
CA LYS A 402 -0.02 -4.12 19.21
C LYS A 402 -0.92 -4.29 20.43
N ALA A 403 -2.20 -4.59 20.24
CA ALA A 403 -3.17 -4.77 21.33
C ALA A 403 -2.85 -6.00 22.20
N GLN A 404 -2.32 -7.06 21.59
CA GLN A 404 -1.90 -8.30 22.26
C GLN A 404 -0.47 -8.23 22.82
N ASN A 405 0.27 -7.15 22.53
CA ASN A 405 1.68 -6.99 22.90
C ASN A 405 2.58 -8.15 22.42
N ILE A 406 2.39 -8.57 21.17
CA ILE A 406 3.22 -9.59 20.50
C ILE A 406 3.93 -8.98 19.28
N PRO A 407 5.05 -9.57 18.81
CA PRO A 407 5.68 -9.15 17.56
C PRO A 407 4.71 -9.27 16.38
N LEU A 408 4.79 -8.32 15.44
CA LEU A 408 3.97 -8.35 14.22
C LEU A 408 4.15 -9.66 13.45
N THR A 409 5.40 -10.12 13.30
CA THR A 409 5.72 -11.37 12.60
C THR A 409 4.97 -12.57 13.17
N VAL A 410 4.92 -12.69 14.51
CA VAL A 410 4.16 -13.76 15.19
C VAL A 410 2.67 -13.68 14.87
N ARG A 411 2.09 -12.47 14.85
CA ARG A 411 0.67 -12.33 14.52
C ARG A 411 0.38 -12.70 13.06
N LEU A 412 1.25 -12.33 12.13
CA LEU A 412 1.14 -12.69 10.71
C LEU A 412 1.27 -14.21 10.51
N GLU A 413 2.23 -14.85 11.18
CA GLU A 413 2.41 -16.30 11.15
C GLU A 413 1.18 -17.04 11.69
N ASN A 414 0.59 -16.56 12.78
CA ASN A 414 -0.64 -17.15 13.32
C ASN A 414 -1.81 -17.03 12.33
N GLU A 415 -1.93 -15.90 11.60
CA GLU A 415 -2.96 -15.75 10.57
C GLU A 415 -2.73 -16.72 9.40
N ALA A 416 -1.48 -16.81 8.94
CA ALA A 416 -1.11 -17.70 7.83
C ALA A 416 -1.39 -19.16 8.17
N LYS A 417 -1.03 -19.60 9.39
CA LYS A 417 -1.34 -20.94 9.90
C LYS A 417 -2.84 -21.21 9.98
N GLY A 418 -3.62 -20.24 10.45
CA GLY A 418 -5.09 -20.34 10.47
C GLY A 418 -5.67 -20.59 9.08
N ARG A 419 -5.23 -19.81 8.08
CA ARG A 419 -5.66 -19.98 6.69
C ARG A 419 -5.24 -21.30 6.08
N MET A 420 -4.00 -21.71 6.36
CA MET A 420 -3.47 -22.98 5.92
C MET A 420 -4.27 -24.15 6.50
N PHE A 421 -4.69 -24.05 7.77
CA PHE A 421 -5.55 -25.05 8.40
C PHE A 421 -6.94 -25.13 7.74
N ASP A 422 -7.58 -23.97 7.51
CA ASP A 422 -8.88 -23.91 6.82
C ASP A 422 -8.81 -24.46 5.39
N ASP A 423 -7.68 -24.26 4.71
CA ASP A 423 -7.43 -24.77 3.36
C ASP A 423 -7.14 -26.28 3.37
N TRP A 424 -6.33 -26.77 4.30
CA TRP A 424 -6.07 -28.20 4.49
C TRP A 424 -7.34 -29.00 4.78
N GLN A 425 -8.29 -28.43 5.52
CA GLN A 425 -9.58 -29.08 5.77
C GLN A 425 -10.41 -29.28 4.49
N LYS A 426 -10.28 -28.36 3.51
CA LYS A 426 -11.02 -28.39 2.25
C LYS A 426 -10.28 -29.15 1.15
N HIS A 427 -8.96 -29.04 1.16
CA HIS A 427 -8.04 -29.51 0.12
C HIS A 427 -6.84 -30.27 0.70
N PRO A 428 -7.06 -31.34 1.48
CA PRO A 428 -5.97 -32.08 2.12
C PRO A 428 -4.97 -32.68 1.11
N GLU A 429 -5.38 -32.90 -0.13
CA GLU A 429 -4.56 -33.39 -1.24
C GLU A 429 -3.41 -32.47 -1.64
N LEU A 430 -3.50 -31.17 -1.31
CA LEU A 430 -2.46 -30.18 -1.61
C LEU A 430 -1.28 -30.23 -0.62
N TYR A 431 -1.43 -30.97 0.49
CA TYR A 431 -0.46 -31.03 1.59
C TYR A 431 0.25 -32.38 1.60
N GLN A 432 1.37 -32.46 0.89
CA GLN A 432 2.17 -33.68 0.79
C GLN A 432 3.38 -33.69 1.72
N ASP A 433 3.83 -32.52 2.17
CA ASP A 433 4.96 -32.43 3.10
C ASP A 433 4.56 -32.92 4.49
N LYS A 434 5.38 -33.83 5.05
CA LYS A 434 5.09 -34.43 6.36
C LYS A 434 5.08 -33.37 7.47
N ALA A 435 5.96 -32.38 7.43
CA ALA A 435 6.03 -31.36 8.47
C ALA A 435 4.82 -30.42 8.42
N GLU A 436 4.39 -30.02 7.21
CA GLU A 436 3.15 -29.24 7.01
C GLU A 436 1.92 -29.98 7.56
N VAL A 437 1.74 -31.25 7.18
CA VAL A 437 0.59 -32.05 7.63
C VAL A 437 0.61 -32.24 9.14
N ILE A 438 1.78 -32.48 9.74
CA ILE A 438 1.87 -32.60 11.20
C ILE A 438 1.50 -31.28 11.86
N SER A 439 1.96 -30.13 11.37
CA SER A 439 1.57 -28.84 11.93
C SER A 439 0.04 -28.63 11.88
N MET A 440 -0.63 -29.07 10.80
CA MET A 440 -2.10 -29.01 10.71
C MET A 440 -2.78 -29.94 11.71
N ILE A 441 -2.22 -31.12 11.98
CA ILE A 441 -2.73 -32.04 13.00
C ILE A 441 -2.54 -31.43 14.40
N GLU A 442 -1.40 -30.81 14.70
CA GLU A 442 -1.18 -30.11 15.98
C GLU A 442 -2.26 -29.04 16.22
N MET A 443 -2.58 -28.26 15.19
CA MET A 443 -3.66 -27.27 15.25
C MET A 443 -5.04 -27.92 15.48
N ALA A 444 -5.33 -29.05 14.82
CA ALA A 444 -6.57 -29.80 15.04
C ALA A 444 -6.67 -30.30 16.49
N ILE A 445 -5.57 -30.79 17.07
CA ILE A 445 -5.51 -31.25 18.45
C ILE A 445 -5.75 -30.10 19.42
N GLN A 446 -5.05 -28.97 19.22
CA GLN A 446 -5.22 -27.76 20.05
C GLN A 446 -6.64 -27.20 19.98
N GLY A 447 -7.29 -27.29 18.81
CA GLY A 447 -8.67 -26.87 18.59
C GLY A 447 -9.73 -27.79 19.21
N SER A 448 -9.35 -28.98 19.70
CA SER A 448 -10.23 -29.91 20.41
C SER A 448 -9.95 -29.82 21.93
N PRO A 449 -10.84 -29.19 22.73
CA PRO A 449 -10.62 -29.02 24.17
C PRO A 449 -10.39 -30.34 24.91
N GLU A 450 -11.13 -31.39 24.54
CA GLU A 450 -11.02 -32.72 25.13
C GLU A 450 -9.67 -33.37 24.81
N TRP A 451 -9.24 -33.34 23.54
CA TRP A 451 -7.97 -33.94 23.14
C TRP A 451 -6.78 -33.15 23.70
N PHE A 452 -6.81 -31.82 23.62
CA PHE A 452 -5.74 -31.00 24.15
C PHE A 452 -5.59 -31.15 25.67
N SER A 453 -6.69 -31.38 26.40
CA SER A 453 -6.64 -31.74 27.83
C SER A 453 -5.89 -33.07 28.06
N GLN A 454 -6.14 -34.09 27.23
CA GLN A 454 -5.42 -35.36 27.30
C GLN A 454 -3.93 -35.21 26.95
N VAL A 455 -3.58 -34.35 26.00
CA VAL A 455 -2.17 -34.04 25.69
C VAL A 455 -1.47 -33.47 26.92
N LYS A 456 -2.10 -32.52 27.62
CA LYS A 456 -1.54 -31.94 28.86
C LYS A 456 -1.32 -32.99 29.95
N THR A 457 -2.27 -33.91 30.14
CA THR A 457 -2.12 -35.03 31.10
C THR A 457 -0.96 -35.93 30.70
N LYS A 458 -0.88 -36.36 29.42
CA LYS A 458 0.22 -37.20 28.93
C LYS A 458 1.58 -36.52 29.06
N ALA A 459 1.66 -35.21 28.82
CA ALA A 459 2.90 -34.43 28.98
C ALA A 459 3.38 -34.46 30.43
N ALA A 460 2.46 -34.26 31.38
CA ALA A 460 2.76 -34.32 32.81
C ALA A 460 3.22 -35.72 33.25
N ASP A 461 2.53 -36.78 32.81
CA ASP A 461 2.88 -38.17 33.14
C ASP A 461 4.25 -38.57 32.60
N ARG A 462 4.60 -38.10 31.39
CA ARG A 462 5.88 -38.37 30.71
C ARG A 462 7.00 -37.42 31.11
N LYS A 463 6.71 -36.37 31.89
CA LYS A 463 7.65 -35.32 32.30
C LYS A 463 8.32 -34.59 31.12
N ILE A 464 7.54 -34.33 30.07
CA ILE A 464 7.95 -33.57 28.89
C ILE A 464 7.10 -32.29 28.76
N SER A 465 7.49 -31.39 27.87
CA SER A 465 6.70 -30.18 27.61
C SER A 465 5.37 -30.50 26.91
N VAL A 466 4.38 -29.61 27.04
CA VAL A 466 3.09 -29.76 26.33
C VAL A 466 3.30 -29.73 24.81
N ASP A 467 4.20 -28.89 24.31
CA ASP A 467 4.51 -28.77 22.88
C ASP A 467 5.18 -30.04 22.35
N GLU A 468 6.11 -30.63 23.12
CA GLU A 468 6.73 -31.90 22.74
C GLU A 468 5.72 -33.05 22.72
N MET A 469 4.83 -33.13 23.70
CA MET A 469 3.77 -34.14 23.71
C MET A 469 2.77 -33.91 22.57
N LEU A 470 2.45 -32.66 22.25
CA LEU A 470 1.59 -32.30 21.12
C LEU A 470 2.20 -32.79 19.80
N ARG A 471 3.50 -32.55 19.58
CA ARG A 471 4.22 -33.02 18.40
C ARG A 471 4.21 -34.54 18.27
N LEU A 472 4.45 -35.25 19.37
CA LEU A 472 4.42 -36.73 19.41
C LEU A 472 3.03 -37.30 19.08
N ASP A 473 1.97 -36.68 19.62
CA ASP A 473 0.60 -37.07 19.30
C ASP A 473 0.28 -36.83 17.82
N ALA A 474 0.68 -35.69 17.29
CA ALA A 474 0.45 -35.34 15.89
C ALA A 474 1.19 -36.28 14.93
N GLU A 475 2.43 -36.66 15.26
CA GLU A 475 3.19 -37.69 14.52
C GLU A 475 2.49 -39.04 14.54
N TRP A 476 2.01 -39.47 15.71
CA TRP A 476 1.29 -40.73 15.83
C TRP A 476 0.03 -40.75 14.95
N VAL A 477 -0.74 -39.65 14.95
CA VAL A 477 -1.93 -39.51 14.10
C VAL A 477 -1.57 -39.56 12.62
N TYR A 478 -0.51 -38.85 12.22
CA TYR A 478 -0.02 -38.88 10.84
C TYR A 478 0.33 -40.31 10.41
N ASP A 479 1.14 -41.02 11.21
CA ASP A 479 1.59 -42.37 10.89
C ASP A 479 0.41 -43.36 10.83
N GLN A 480 -0.60 -43.23 11.71
CA GLN A 480 -1.83 -44.04 11.63
C GLN A 480 -2.62 -43.81 10.35
N LYS A 481 -2.74 -42.55 9.89
CA LYS A 481 -3.43 -42.24 8.63
C LYS A 481 -2.70 -42.79 7.41
N GLN A 482 -1.36 -42.74 7.40
CA GLN A 482 -0.58 -43.30 6.29
C GLN A 482 -0.72 -44.84 6.22
N GLN A 483 -0.79 -45.51 7.37
CA GLN A 483 -1.02 -46.96 7.43
C GLN A 483 -2.41 -47.41 6.93
N GLN A 484 -3.41 -46.52 6.91
CA GLN A 484 -4.76 -46.82 6.41
C GLN A 484 -4.91 -46.58 4.90
N ASN A 485 -4.00 -45.81 4.29
CA ASN A 485 -4.00 -45.48 2.87
C ASN A 485 -3.08 -46.40 2.03
N HIS A 486 -2.35 -47.31 2.67
CA HIS A 486 -1.56 -48.40 2.09
C HIS A 486 -2.22 -49.75 2.38
#